data_AF-A0A819J132-F1
#
_entry.id   AF-A0A819J132-F1
#
_cell.length_a   1.000
_cell.length_b   1.000
_cell.length_c   1.000
_cell.angle_alpha   90.00
_cell.angle_beta   90.00
_cell.angle_gamma   90.00
#
_symmetry.space_group_name_H-M   'P 1'
#
loop_
_entity.id
_entity.type
_entity.pdbx_description
1 polymer ?
#
loop_
_entity_poly.entity_id
_entity_poly.type
_entity_poly.pdbx_seq_one_letter_code
_entity_poly.pdbx_strand_id
1 'polypeptide(L)'
;MALHLFRDQFSLRPTSTRATVPDNDLARLMYYLNCVFNAIEYKDQDVRCYRDYHNWSLLSDTEQRAVLVFALALSPNELDGQVFFHSDELCGDNSNKFYELSQVRH
;
A
#
# COMPACT_ATOMS: atom_id res chain seq x y z
N MET A 1 41.36 6.56 15.46
CA MET A 1 40.53 6.13 14.31
C MET A 1 39.15 6.71 14.51
N ALA A 2 38.77 7.71 13.72
CA ALA A 2 37.46 8.35 13.83
C ALA A 2 36.44 7.52 13.03
N LEU A 3 35.45 6.95 13.73
CA LEU A 3 34.30 6.30 13.12
C LEU A 3 33.42 7.41 12.52
N HIS A 4 33.49 7.57 11.20
CA HIS A 4 32.50 8.32 10.43
C HIS A 4 31.18 7.54 10.46
N LEU A 5 30.36 7.80 11.48
CA LEU A 5 28.96 7.39 11.47
C LEU A 5 28.22 8.31 10.49
N PHE A 6 28.00 7.81 9.27
CA PHE A 6 26.98 8.37 8.40
C PHE A 6 25.64 8.18 9.13
N ARG A 7 25.18 9.25 9.80
CA ARG A 7 23.81 9.32 10.33
C ARG A 7 22.91 9.60 9.14
N ASP A 8 22.47 8.55 8.45
CA ASP A 8 21.37 8.68 7.51
C ASP A 8 20.18 9.27 8.26
N GLN A 9 19.84 10.51 7.92
CA GLN A 9 18.62 11.14 8.44
C GLN A 9 17.48 10.68 7.54
N PHE A 10 16.56 9.90 8.12
CA PHE A 10 15.31 9.54 7.45
C PHE A 10 14.24 10.55 7.85
N SER A 11 13.52 11.06 6.85
CA SER A 11 12.33 11.86 7.08
C SER A 11 11.09 10.99 6.89
N LEU A 12 10.09 11.24 7.73
CA LEU A 12 8.77 10.63 7.63
C LEU A 12 7.84 11.61 6.94
N ARG A 13 7.23 11.19 5.83
CA ARG A 13 6.23 11.97 5.10
C ARG A 13 4.88 11.27 5.15
N PRO A 14 3.80 11.93 5.60
CA PRO A 14 2.47 11.33 5.50
C PRO A 14 2.05 11.22 4.03
N THR A 15 1.61 10.03 3.62
CA THR A 15 1.13 9.74 2.25
C THR A 15 -0.33 9.32 2.21
N SER A 16 -0.97 9.31 3.38
CA SER A 16 -2.36 8.86 3.54
C SER A 16 -3.33 9.82 2.87
N THR A 17 -4.40 9.27 2.30
CA THR A 17 -5.54 10.04 1.80
C THR A 17 -6.82 9.52 2.42
N ARG A 18 -7.81 10.40 2.58
CA ARG A 18 -9.14 9.98 3.03
C ARG A 18 -9.76 9.10 1.95
N ALA A 19 -10.16 7.89 2.31
CA ALA A 19 -10.82 6.95 1.43
C ALA A 19 -12.16 6.51 2.03
N THR A 20 -13.18 6.40 1.19
CA THR A 20 -14.46 5.78 1.53
C THR A 20 -14.57 4.52 0.70
N VAL A 21 -14.39 3.37 1.33
CA VAL A 21 -14.43 2.08 0.64
C VAL A 21 -15.86 1.54 0.68
N PRO A 22 -16.43 1.09 -0.45
CA PRO A 22 -17.73 0.43 -0.45
C PRO A 22 -17.78 -0.78 0.48
N ASP A 23 -18.96 -1.07 1.04
CA ASP A 23 -19.18 -2.24 1.91
C ASP A 23 -19.32 -3.53 1.09
N ASN A 24 -18.21 -3.95 0.47
CA ASN A 24 -18.13 -5.14 -0.36
C ASN A 24 -16.71 -5.73 -0.29
N ASP A 25 -16.59 -7.05 -0.19
CA ASP A 25 -15.30 -7.71 0.02
C ASP A 25 -14.34 -7.54 -1.17
N LEU A 26 -14.85 -7.59 -2.40
CA LEU A 26 -14.03 -7.35 -3.59
C LEU A 26 -13.54 -5.90 -3.63
N ALA A 27 -14.41 -4.94 -3.32
CA ALA A 27 -14.02 -3.52 -3.22
C ALA A 27 -12.92 -3.30 -2.17
N ARG A 28 -13.02 -3.97 -1.01
CA ARG A 28 -11.99 -3.92 0.04
C ARG A 28 -10.66 -4.52 -0.43
N LEU A 29 -10.68 -5.63 -1.16
CA LEU A 29 -9.48 -6.21 -1.76
C LEU A 29 -8.85 -5.31 -2.82
N MET A 30 -9.65 -4.68 -3.69
CA MET A 30 -9.16 -3.71 -4.66
C MET A 30 -8.55 -2.47 -3.98
N TYR A 31 -9.17 -1.99 -2.89
CA TYR A 31 -8.61 -0.91 -2.08
C TYR A 31 -7.26 -1.30 -1.47
N TYR A 32 -7.17 -2.52 -0.92
CA TYR A 32 -5.92 -3.07 -0.44
C TYR A 32 -4.84 -3.08 -1.52
N LEU A 33 -5.14 -3.60 -2.71
CA LEU A 33 -4.21 -3.60 -3.85
C LEU A 33 -3.80 -2.19 -4.26
N ASN A 34 -4.72 -1.22 -4.22
CA ASN A 34 -4.38 0.18 -4.48
C ASN A 34 -3.37 0.73 -3.47
N CYS A 35 -3.50 0.39 -2.17
CA CYS A 35 -2.51 0.75 -1.16
C CYS A 35 -1.16 0.09 -1.42
N VAL A 36 -1.15 -1.23 -1.68
CA VAL A 36 0.08 -1.98 -1.96
C VAL A 36 0.79 -1.42 -3.19
N PHE A 37 0.11 -1.29 -4.33
CA PHE A 37 0.70 -0.77 -5.56
C PHE A 37 1.21 0.66 -5.41
N ASN A 38 0.58 1.47 -4.55
CA ASN A 38 1.13 2.79 -4.24
C ASN A 38 2.43 2.70 -3.43
N ALA A 39 2.51 1.79 -2.45
CA ALA A 39 3.70 1.61 -1.61
C ALA A 39 4.91 1.05 -2.38
N ILE A 40 4.68 0.13 -3.32
CA ILE A 40 5.74 -0.42 -4.18
C ILE A 40 5.95 0.38 -5.48
N GLU A 41 5.31 1.55 -5.57
CA GLU A 41 5.36 2.46 -6.73
C GLU A 41 5.01 1.82 -8.08
N TYR A 42 4.19 0.77 -8.07
CA TYR A 42 3.76 0.07 -9.28
C TYR A 42 2.64 0.85 -9.99
N LYS A 43 2.97 1.42 -11.15
CA LYS A 43 2.12 2.37 -11.90
C LYS A 43 1.73 1.87 -13.30
N ASP A 44 1.77 0.56 -13.51
CA ASP A 44 1.36 -0.01 -14.80
C ASP A 44 -0.13 0.29 -15.08
N GLN A 45 -0.44 0.58 -16.36
CA GLN A 45 -1.81 0.82 -16.80
C GLN A 45 -2.65 -0.46 -16.71
N ASP A 46 -2.03 -1.62 -16.88
CA ASP A 46 -2.71 -2.92 -16.90
C ASP A 46 -3.35 -3.28 -15.57
N VAL A 47 -2.90 -2.68 -14.46
CA VAL A 47 -3.50 -2.90 -13.13
C VAL A 47 -4.44 -1.81 -12.68
N ARG A 48 -4.71 -0.80 -13.51
CA ARG A 48 -5.54 0.34 -13.14
C ARG A 48 -6.97 -0.07 -12.79
N CYS A 49 -7.53 -1.04 -13.52
CA CYS A 49 -8.88 -1.56 -13.23
C CYS A 49 -8.96 -2.23 -11.85
N TYR A 50 -7.90 -2.93 -11.41
CA TYR A 50 -7.85 -3.60 -10.11
C TYR A 50 -7.69 -2.63 -8.92
N ARG A 51 -7.41 -1.36 -9.19
CA ARG A 51 -7.27 -0.30 -8.19
C ARG A 51 -8.53 0.54 -8.03
N ASP A 52 -9.46 0.45 -8.97
CA ASP A 52 -10.67 1.26 -9.00
C ASP A 52 -11.79 0.64 -8.15
N TYR A 53 -11.56 0.62 -6.84
CA TYR A 53 -12.45 -0.02 -5.87
C TYR A 53 -13.85 0.60 -5.79
N HIS A 54 -14.09 1.79 -6.35
CA HIS A 54 -15.44 2.35 -6.44
C HIS A 54 -16.26 1.68 -7.55
N ASN A 55 -15.58 1.18 -8.58
CA ASN A 55 -16.17 0.54 -9.76
C ASN A 55 -16.00 -0.99 -9.72
N TRP A 56 -15.89 -1.57 -8.53
CA TRP A 56 -15.72 -3.02 -8.33
C TRP A 56 -16.78 -3.86 -9.06
N SER A 57 -18.01 -3.35 -9.19
CA SER A 57 -19.12 -4.02 -9.85
C SER A 57 -19.01 -4.07 -11.37
N LEU A 58 -18.06 -3.34 -11.97
CA LEU A 58 -17.80 -3.36 -13.41
C LEU A 58 -16.82 -4.46 -13.83
N LEU A 59 -16.14 -5.12 -12.88
CA LEU A 59 -15.20 -6.19 -13.18
C LEU A 59 -15.93 -7.45 -13.64
N SER A 60 -15.47 -8.02 -14.76
CA SER A 60 -15.84 -9.37 -15.20
C SER A 60 -15.35 -10.44 -14.23
N ASP A 61 -15.94 -11.64 -14.27
CA ASP A 61 -15.54 -12.77 -13.43
C ASP A 61 -14.05 -13.12 -13.53
N THR A 62 -13.44 -12.91 -14.70
CA THR A 62 -12.01 -13.13 -14.92
C THR A 62 -11.17 -12.07 -14.20
N GLU A 63 -11.58 -10.81 -14.27
CA GLU A 63 -10.90 -9.71 -13.56
C GLU A 63 -11.06 -9.82 -12.04
N GLN A 64 -12.24 -10.24 -11.56
CA GLN A 64 -12.45 -10.52 -10.13
C GLN A 64 -11.51 -11.62 -9.63
N ARG A 65 -11.31 -12.68 -10.43
CA ARG A 65 -10.32 -13.72 -10.11
C ARG A 65 -8.90 -13.17 -10.12
N ALA A 66 -8.56 -12.28 -11.05
CA ALA A 66 -7.25 -11.62 -11.06
C ALA A 66 -6.99 -10.81 -9.78
N VAL A 67 -8.00 -10.07 -9.28
CA VAL A 67 -7.90 -9.36 -7.99
C VAL A 67 -7.54 -10.33 -6.85
N LEU A 68 -8.19 -11.49 -6.77
CA LEU A 68 -7.87 -12.50 -5.77
C LEU A 68 -6.44 -13.03 -5.90
N VAL A 69 -6.00 -13.33 -7.13
CA VAL A 69 -4.64 -13.81 -7.40
C VAL A 69 -3.61 -12.77 -6.97
N PHE A 70 -3.81 -11.49 -7.31
CA PHE A 70 -2.93 -10.42 -6.88
C PHE A 70 -2.93 -10.25 -5.36
N ALA A 71 -4.10 -10.29 -4.72
CA ALA A 71 -4.21 -10.15 -3.26
C ALA A 71 -3.53 -11.30 -2.51
N LEU A 72 -3.55 -12.51 -3.07
CA LEU A 72 -2.82 -13.66 -2.53
C LEU A 72 -1.30 -13.53 -2.75
N ALA A 73 -0.88 -13.17 -3.96
CA ALA A 73 0.54 -12.99 -4.29
C ALA A 73 1.18 -11.85 -3.49
N LEU A 74 0.40 -10.82 -3.17
CA LEU A 74 0.80 -9.67 -2.38
C LEU A 74 0.13 -9.70 -1.01
N SER A 75 0.02 -10.87 -0.38
CA SER A 75 -0.65 -10.97 0.92
C SER A 75 0.11 -10.17 1.99
N PRO A 76 -0.56 -9.70 3.07
CA PRO A 76 0.10 -8.93 4.12
C PRO A 76 1.33 -9.63 4.70
N ASN A 77 1.30 -10.97 4.82
CA ASN A 77 2.42 -11.76 5.34
C ASN A 77 3.68 -11.68 4.46
N GLU A 78 3.51 -11.54 3.14
CA GLU A 78 4.64 -11.39 2.21
C GLU A 78 5.25 -9.99 2.25
N LEU A 79 4.48 -8.99 2.71
CA LEU A 79 4.87 -7.58 2.69
C LEU A 79 5.29 -7.05 4.07
N ASP A 80 4.86 -7.70 5.15
CA ASP A 80 5.19 -7.30 6.52
C ASP A 80 6.69 -7.39 6.77
N GLY A 81 7.26 -6.32 7.33
CA GLY A 81 8.70 -6.19 7.57
C GLY A 81 9.56 -6.04 6.31
N GLN A 82 8.97 -6.10 5.11
CA GLN A 82 9.68 -5.92 3.83
C GLN A 82 9.31 -4.60 3.16
N VAL A 83 8.01 -4.36 3.00
CA VAL A 83 7.43 -3.15 2.39
C VAL A 83 6.70 -2.31 3.44
N PHE A 84 5.94 -2.96 4.31
CA PHE A 84 5.21 -2.29 5.38
C PHE A 84 5.86 -2.56 6.73
N PHE A 85 6.04 -1.50 7.51
CA PHE A 85 6.55 -1.56 8.87
C PHE A 85 5.49 -0.99 9.81
N HIS A 86 5.03 -1.80 10.76
CA HIS A 86 3.98 -1.39 11.68
C HIS A 86 4.50 -0.40 12.74
N SER A 87 3.70 0.63 13.05
CA SER A 87 4.02 1.62 14.08
C SER A 87 2.75 2.17 14.72
N ASP A 88 2.46 1.72 15.94
CA ASP A 88 1.34 2.21 16.75
C ASP A 88 1.49 3.70 17.08
N GLU A 89 2.73 4.16 17.32
CA GLU A 89 3.02 5.55 17.64
C GLU A 89 2.63 6.51 16.50
N LEU A 90 2.87 6.12 15.25
CA LEU A 90 2.58 6.95 14.09
C LEU A 90 1.13 6.78 13.59
N CYS A 91 0.63 5.55 13.55
CA CYS A 91 -0.63 5.23 12.90
C CYS A 91 -1.84 5.25 13.85
N GLY A 92 -1.63 4.94 15.14
CA GLY A 92 -2.71 4.78 16.12
C GLY A 92 -3.79 3.82 15.62
N ASP A 93 -5.05 4.16 15.87
CA ASP A 93 -6.20 3.32 15.48
C ASP A 93 -6.63 3.45 14.00
N ASN A 94 -5.86 4.17 13.17
CA ASN A 94 -6.24 4.40 11.77
C ASN A 94 -5.70 3.30 10.86
N SER A 95 -6.59 2.50 10.28
CA SER A 95 -6.24 1.38 9.39
C SER A 95 -5.73 1.80 8.01
N ASN A 96 -5.90 3.07 7.62
CA ASN A 96 -5.48 3.61 6.32
C ASN A 96 -4.43 4.73 6.43
N LYS A 97 -3.65 4.72 7.51
CA LYS A 97 -2.60 5.71 7.74
C LYS A 97 -1.24 5.13 7.40
N PHE A 98 -0.55 5.81 6.50
CA PHE A 98 0.73 5.45 5.91
C PHE A 98 1.69 6.64 5.95
N TYR A 99 2.95 6.32 6.20
CA TYR A 99 4.09 7.23 6.13
C TYR A 99 5.13 6.63 5.20
N GLU A 100 5.70 7.48 4.36
CA GLU A 100 6.86 7.16 3.54
C GLU A 100 8.15 7.46 4.33
N LEU A 101 9.07 6.51 4.31
CA LEU A 101 10.43 6.66 4.82
C LEU A 101 11.32 7.13 3.67
N SER A 102 11.61 8.43 3.62
CA SER A 102 12.52 8.99 2.62
C SER A 102 13.90 9.28 3.23
N GLN A 103 14.96 8.78 2.59
CA GLN A 103 16.33 9.14 2.96
C GLN A 103 16.59 10.61 2.59
N VAL A 104 16.96 11.44 3.56
CA VAL A 104 17.40 12.81 3.30
C VAL A 104 18.85 12.74 2.81
N ARG A 105 19.06 12.90 1.51
CA ARG A 105 20.39 13.10 0.94
C ARG A 105 20.72 14.60 1.02
N HIS A 106 21.77 14.94 1.76
CA HIS A 106 22.39 16.27 1.75
C HIS A 106 23.34 16.42 0.57
#